data_AF-G8BZM9-F1
#
_entry.id   AF-G8BZM9-F1
#
_cell.length_a   1.000
_cell.length_b   1.000
_cell.length_c   1.000
_cell.angle_alpha   90.00
_cell.angle_beta   90.00
_cell.angle_gamma   90.00
#
_symmetry.space_group_name_H-M   'P 1'
#
loop_
_entity.id
_entity.type
_entity.pdbx_description
1 polymer ?
#
loop_
_entity_poly.entity_id
_entity_poly.type
_entity_poly.pdbx_seq_one_letter_code
_entity_poly.pdbx_strand_id
1 'polypeptide(L)'
;MLEQAEYRRQLKALSFETIWEQNGLDRDRLLQVCSNNDCMSIKIKPTNSRFPHPSPNRHRANLSHIDIKITYSRIYNEPVLYLRLWKSVPCSMSPDLEELSPYYPSDVYESLAIDKSQFTVELQHVECDAGANEVWYCVHPCDTQDRIGMLHREQYLSRWVSVYLLSWLPPAHRS
;
A
#
# COMPACT_ATOMS: atom_id res chain seq x y z
N MET A 1 -9.96 0.90 18.96
CA MET A 1 -10.77 1.90 18.26
C MET A 1 -10.19 3.30 18.41
N LEU A 2 -9.71 3.84 17.30
CA LEU A 2 -9.15 5.18 17.18
C LEU A 2 -10.25 6.14 16.71
N GLU A 3 -10.52 7.24 17.42
CA GLU A 3 -11.52 8.21 16.95
C GLU A 3 -11.09 8.91 15.66
N GLN A 4 -12.04 9.24 14.77
CA GLN A 4 -11.75 9.89 13.49
C GLN A 4 -10.97 11.21 13.67
N ALA A 5 -11.34 12.05 14.64
CA ALA A 5 -10.62 13.30 14.89
C ALA A 5 -9.15 13.06 15.25
N GLU A 6 -8.90 12.01 16.04
CA GLU A 6 -7.56 11.61 16.44
C GLU A 6 -6.78 10.99 15.27
N TYR A 7 -7.43 10.17 14.44
CA TYR A 7 -6.86 9.70 13.17
C TYR A 7 -6.41 10.88 12.31
N ARG A 8 -7.27 11.87 12.07
CA ARG A 8 -6.95 13.05 11.24
C ARG A 8 -5.78 13.84 11.83
N ARG A 9 -5.75 13.99 13.16
CA ARG A 9 -4.65 14.66 13.88
C ARG A 9 -3.33 13.93 13.65
N GLN A 10 -3.32 12.62 13.82
CA GLN A 10 -2.12 11.80 13.63
C GLN A 10 -1.70 11.73 12.16
N LEU A 11 -2.64 11.64 11.21
CA LEU A 11 -2.36 11.61 9.77
C LEU A 11 -1.65 12.88 9.32
N LYS A 12 -2.05 14.05 9.83
CA LYS A 12 -1.37 15.33 9.56
C LYS A 12 0.02 15.42 10.17
N ALA A 13 0.21 14.81 11.35
CA ALA A 13 1.49 14.79 12.04
C ALA A 13 2.44 13.69 11.51
N LEU A 14 1.91 12.76 10.70
CA LEU A 14 2.66 11.62 10.20
C LEU A 14 3.63 12.07 9.11
N SER A 15 4.92 12.13 9.44
CA SER A 15 5.98 12.30 8.43
C SER A 15 6.32 10.94 7.83
N PHE A 16 5.63 10.59 6.74
CA PHE A 16 5.81 9.29 6.10
C PHE A 16 7.23 9.11 5.55
N GLU A 17 7.84 10.17 4.98
CA GLU A 17 9.23 10.10 4.51
C GLU A 17 10.21 9.78 5.64
N THR A 18 10.03 10.42 6.80
CA THR A 18 10.88 10.14 7.98
C THR A 18 10.73 8.68 8.43
N ILE A 19 9.50 8.18 8.49
CA ILE A 19 9.24 6.78 8.87
C ILE A 19 9.84 5.83 7.83
N TRP A 20 9.71 6.14 6.55
CA TRP A 20 10.28 5.37 5.44
C TRP A 20 11.80 5.24 5.58
N GLU A 21 12.50 6.36 5.80
CA GLU A 21 13.96 6.40 5.99
C GLU A 21 14.40 5.67 7.26
N GLN A 22 13.68 5.83 8.38
CA GLN A 22 13.97 5.15 9.65
C GLN A 22 13.86 3.63 9.55
N ASN A 23 12.99 3.12 8.66
CA ASN A 23 12.87 1.69 8.37
C ASN A 23 13.89 1.19 7.33
N GLY A 24 14.84 2.04 6.93
CA GLY A 24 15.90 1.67 6.00
C GLY A 24 15.39 1.36 4.59
N LEU A 25 14.24 1.93 4.20
CA LEU A 25 13.70 1.78 2.87
C LEU A 25 14.36 2.76 1.91
N ASP A 26 14.59 2.31 0.68
CA ASP A 26 15.25 3.11 -0.35
C ASP A 26 14.36 4.31 -0.75
N ARG A 27 14.93 5.52 -0.68
CA ARG A 27 14.25 6.77 -1.00
C ARG A 27 13.85 6.84 -2.47
N ASP A 28 14.61 6.25 -3.38
CA ASP A 28 14.34 6.28 -4.83
C ASP A 28 13.10 5.46 -5.22
N ARG A 29 12.64 4.61 -4.30
CA ARG A 29 11.38 3.88 -4.44
C ARG A 29 10.16 4.71 -4.07
N LEU A 30 10.31 5.76 -3.26
CA LEU A 30 9.19 6.61 -2.88
C LEU A 30 8.96 7.67 -3.96
N LEU A 31 7.97 7.45 -4.81
CA LEU A 31 7.73 8.32 -5.97
C LEU A 31 6.92 9.56 -5.61
N GLN A 32 5.92 9.38 -4.77
CA GLN A 32 4.99 10.43 -4.41
C GLN A 32 4.35 10.12 -3.07
N VAL A 33 4.19 11.15 -2.23
CA VAL A 33 3.35 11.14 -1.05
C VAL A 33 2.44 12.36 -1.14
N CYS A 34 1.14 12.15 -0.99
CA CYS A 34 0.15 13.21 -0.94
C CYS A 34 -0.80 12.90 0.22
N SER A 35 -1.09 13.91 1.04
CA SER A 35 -1.98 13.75 2.18
C SER A 35 -3.00 14.87 2.20
N ASN A 36 -4.22 14.53 2.59
CA ASN A 36 -5.27 15.48 2.94
C ASN A 36 -5.79 15.18 4.35
N ASN A 37 -6.90 15.79 4.75
CA ASN A 37 -7.43 15.60 6.10
C ASN A 37 -7.88 14.17 6.39
N ASP A 38 -8.24 13.38 5.38
CA ASP A 38 -8.95 12.10 5.52
C ASP A 38 -8.21 10.91 4.91
N CYS A 39 -7.16 11.16 4.13
CA CYS A 39 -6.48 10.17 3.35
C CYS A 39 -5.02 10.53 3.10
N MET A 40 -4.16 9.52 3.09
CA MET A 40 -2.80 9.60 2.56
C MET A 40 -2.65 8.66 1.38
N SER A 41 -2.21 9.19 0.25
CA SER A 41 -1.90 8.45 -0.98
C SER A 41 -0.40 8.42 -1.18
N ILE A 42 0.14 7.22 -1.40
CA ILE A 42 1.56 6.98 -1.58
C ILE A 42 1.74 6.19 -2.87
N LYS A 43 2.74 6.56 -3.68
CA LYS A 43 3.13 5.82 -4.88
C LYS A 43 4.55 5.32 -4.71
N ILE A 44 4.77 4.02 -4.89
CA ILE A 44 6.10 3.41 -4.75
C ILE A 44 6.51 2.58 -5.97
N LYS A 45 7.82 2.53 -6.23
CA LYS A 45 8.41 1.55 -7.15
C LYS A 45 8.56 0.20 -6.46
N PRO A 46 8.27 -0.90 -7.16
CA PRO A 46 8.57 -2.23 -6.66
C PRO A 46 10.08 -2.49 -6.61
N THR A 47 10.51 -3.35 -5.71
CA THR A 47 11.88 -3.92 -5.74
C THR A 47 11.96 -5.09 -6.68
N ASN A 48 12.98 -5.09 -7.55
CA ASN A 48 13.26 -6.19 -8.47
C ASN A 48 13.68 -7.50 -7.77
N SER A 49 14.02 -7.49 -6.48
CA SER A 49 14.69 -8.63 -5.81
C SER A 49 13.79 -9.57 -5.00
N ARG A 50 12.53 -9.22 -4.71
CA ARG A 50 11.69 -10.00 -3.76
C ARG A 50 10.25 -10.27 -4.17
N PHE A 51 9.79 -9.82 -5.33
CA PHE A 51 8.49 -10.24 -5.83
C PHE A 51 8.73 -11.48 -6.71
N PRO A 52 8.62 -12.70 -6.15
CA PRO A 52 8.85 -13.92 -6.91
C PRO A 52 7.96 -13.92 -8.15
N HIS A 53 8.57 -14.20 -9.29
CA HIS A 53 7.84 -14.41 -10.53
C HIS A 53 7.17 -15.78 -10.45
N PRO A 54 5.82 -15.85 -10.51
CA PRO A 54 5.15 -17.12 -10.64
C PRO A 54 5.29 -17.55 -12.11
N SER A 55 6.26 -18.42 -12.38
CA SER A 55 6.48 -19.19 -13.62
C SER A 55 7.68 -18.77 -14.50
N PRO A 56 8.53 -19.74 -14.92
CA PRO A 56 9.67 -19.49 -15.82
C PRO A 56 9.27 -19.21 -17.29
N ASN A 57 7.97 -19.22 -17.64
CA ASN A 57 7.51 -19.18 -19.04
C ASN A 57 6.42 -18.14 -19.37
N ARG A 58 6.23 -17.10 -18.56
CA ARG A 58 5.29 -16.01 -18.90
C ARG A 58 5.98 -14.66 -18.77
N HIS A 59 5.73 -13.81 -19.76
CA HIS A 59 6.16 -12.42 -19.85
C HIS A 59 6.33 -11.80 -18.46
N ARG A 60 7.55 -11.32 -18.16
CA ARG A 60 7.82 -10.51 -16.97
C ARG A 60 6.70 -9.46 -16.89
N ALA A 61 5.82 -9.57 -15.91
CA ALA A 61 4.93 -8.46 -15.61
C ALA A 61 5.86 -7.34 -15.15
N ASN A 62 6.09 -6.36 -16.02
CA ASN A 62 6.86 -5.16 -15.71
C ASN A 62 6.01 -4.32 -14.75
N LEU A 63 5.99 -4.73 -13.48
CA LEU A 63 5.32 -3.98 -12.43
C LEU A 63 5.97 -2.59 -12.39
N SER A 64 5.19 -1.58 -12.76
CA SER A 64 5.65 -0.20 -12.90
C SER A 64 5.70 0.45 -11.52
N HIS A 65 4.59 0.41 -10.80
CA HIS A 65 4.44 1.00 -9.47
C HIS A 65 3.28 0.37 -8.71
N ILE A 66 3.23 0.69 -7.42
CA ILE A 66 2.12 0.36 -6.52
C ILE A 66 1.58 1.68 -5.99
N ASP A 67 0.27 1.88 -6.17
CA ASP A 67 -0.48 2.91 -5.47
C ASP A 67 -0.95 2.36 -4.13
N ILE A 68 -0.83 3.18 -3.09
CA ILE A 68 -1.18 2.84 -1.72
C ILE A 68 -2.05 3.97 -1.19
N LYS A 69 -3.14 3.62 -0.50
CA LYS A 69 -4.07 4.58 0.07
C LYS A 69 -4.38 4.18 1.50
N ILE A 70 -4.11 5.08 2.44
CA ILE A 70 -4.46 4.93 3.86
C ILE A 70 -5.67 5.83 4.11
N THR A 71 -6.76 5.24 4.57
CA THR A 71 -8.02 5.95 4.90
C THR A 71 -8.51 5.56 6.29
N TYR A 72 -9.67 6.08 6.70
CA TYR A 72 -10.32 5.70 7.95
C TYR A 72 -11.68 5.05 7.70
N SER A 73 -11.88 3.84 8.22
CA SER A 73 -13.21 3.22 8.24
C SER A 73 -13.99 3.70 9.44
N ARG A 74 -15.13 4.36 9.18
CA ARG A 74 -16.10 4.74 10.23
C ARG A 74 -16.87 3.54 10.79
N ILE A 75 -16.90 2.43 10.06
CA ILE A 75 -17.57 1.20 10.50
C ILE A 75 -16.72 0.50 11.56
N TYR A 76 -15.41 0.39 11.32
CA TYR A 76 -14.47 -0.28 12.23
C TYR A 76 -13.83 0.66 13.25
N ASN A 77 -13.89 1.98 13.01
CA ASN A 77 -13.12 2.99 13.76
C ASN A 77 -11.61 2.71 13.76
N GLU A 78 -11.09 2.36 12.58
CA GLU A 78 -9.71 1.98 12.37
C GLU A 78 -9.19 2.49 11.00
N PRO A 79 -7.88 2.73 10.87
CA PRO A 79 -7.27 2.99 9.56
C PRO A 79 -7.41 1.76 8.65
N VAL A 80 -7.53 2.00 7.34
CA VAL A 80 -7.63 0.95 6.31
C VAL A 80 -6.58 1.18 5.23
N LEU A 81 -5.91 0.09 4.84
CA LEU A 81 -4.91 0.08 3.79
C LEU A 81 -5.51 -0.46 2.49
N TYR A 82 -5.43 0.34 1.43
CA TYR A 82 -5.74 -0.09 0.07
C TYR A 82 -4.48 -0.08 -0.80
N LEU A 83 -4.38 -1.06 -1.69
CA LEU A 83 -3.25 -1.28 -2.60
C LEU A 83 -3.76 -1.47 -4.03
N ARG A 84 -3.08 -0.87 -5.00
CA ARG A 84 -3.36 -1.08 -6.43
C ARG A 84 -2.05 -1.22 -7.18
N LEU A 85 -1.92 -2.30 -7.95
CA LEU A 85 -0.71 -2.62 -8.70
C LEU A 85 -0.88 -2.19 -10.15
N TRP A 86 0.19 -1.65 -10.73
CA TRP A 86 0.21 -1.20 -12.11
C TRP A 86 1.34 -1.86 -12.88
N LYS A 87 1.04 -2.33 -14.09
CA LYS A 87 2.06 -2.85 -15.02
C LYS A 87 2.18 -1.94 -16.24
N SER A 88 3.40 -1.84 -16.76
CA SER A 88 3.64 -1.30 -18.11
C SER A 88 3.37 -2.39 -19.13
N VAL A 89 2.57 -2.10 -20.14
CA VAL A 89 2.34 -2.97 -21.30
C VAL A 89 2.64 -2.20 -22.59
N PRO A 90 3.13 -2.85 -23.65
CA PRO A 90 3.31 -2.19 -24.94
C PRO A 90 1.98 -1.61 -25.43
N CYS A 91 2.01 -0.37 -25.91
CA CYS A 91 0.83 0.28 -26.47
C CYS A 91 0.47 -0.35 -27.82
N SER A 92 -0.80 -0.70 -28.01
CA SER A 92 -1.29 -1.32 -29.25
C SER A 92 -1.19 -0.39 -30.48
N MET A 93 -1.21 0.92 -30.24
CA MET A 93 -1.20 1.96 -31.29
C MET A 93 0.21 2.41 -31.68
N SER A 94 1.21 2.18 -30.82
CA SER A 94 2.61 2.55 -31.09
C SER A 94 3.57 1.66 -30.29
N PRO A 95 4.48 0.91 -30.95
CA PRO A 95 5.41 0.03 -30.27
C PRO A 95 6.45 0.77 -29.39
N ASP A 96 6.64 2.07 -29.60
CA ASP A 96 7.56 2.90 -28.83
C ASP A 96 6.92 3.53 -27.58
N LEU A 97 5.62 3.30 -27.37
CA LEU A 97 4.89 3.79 -26.20
C LEU A 97 4.53 2.64 -25.27
N GLU A 98 4.58 2.91 -23.98
CA GLU A 98 4.05 2.01 -22.95
C GLU A 98 2.74 2.58 -22.39
N GLU A 99 1.78 1.71 -22.16
CA GLU A 99 0.52 1.99 -21.48
C GLU A 99 0.55 1.41 -20.07
N LEU A 100 0.00 2.16 -19.11
CA LEU A 100 -0.17 1.70 -17.74
C LEU A 100 -1.53 1.00 -17.61
N SER A 101 -1.52 -0.24 -17.15
CA SER A 101 -2.74 -1.00 -16.91
C SER A 101 -2.79 -1.54 -15.47
N PRO A 102 -3.98 -1.61 -14.84
CA PRO A 102 -4.14 -2.28 -13.57
C PRO A 102 -3.68 -3.73 -13.66
N TYR A 103 -2.99 -4.20 -12.63
CA TYR A 103 -2.47 -5.55 -12.53
C TYR A 103 -3.14 -6.30 -11.38
N TYR A 104 -3.78 -7.42 -11.73
CA TYR A 104 -4.44 -8.31 -10.78
C TYR A 104 -3.73 -9.68 -10.82
N PRO A 105 -2.68 -9.89 -10.00
CA PRO A 105 -2.02 -11.18 -9.93
C PRO A 105 -2.98 -12.27 -9.45
N SER A 106 -2.72 -13.51 -9.85
CA SER A 106 -3.43 -14.68 -9.34
C SER A 106 -3.17 -14.91 -7.84
N ASP A 107 -2.02 -14.48 -7.34
CA ASP A 107 -1.67 -14.48 -5.92
C ASP A 107 -1.05 -13.14 -5.53
N VAL A 108 -1.87 -12.27 -4.92
CA VAL A 108 -1.44 -10.94 -4.47
C VAL A 108 -0.46 -11.01 -3.30
N TYR A 109 -0.56 -12.04 -2.47
CA TYR A 109 0.28 -12.18 -1.29
C TYR A 109 1.69 -12.54 -1.69
N GLU A 110 1.85 -13.50 -2.62
CA GLU A 110 3.15 -13.82 -3.21
C GLU A 110 3.71 -12.59 -3.95
N SER A 111 2.87 -11.91 -4.74
CA SER A 111 3.27 -10.74 -5.53
C SER A 111 3.68 -9.52 -4.72
N LEU A 112 3.28 -9.43 -3.45
CA LEU A 112 3.61 -8.34 -2.54
C LEU A 112 4.43 -8.78 -1.31
N ALA A 113 4.78 -10.06 -1.23
CA ALA A 113 5.39 -10.67 -0.05
C ALA A 113 4.60 -10.43 1.27
N ILE A 114 3.26 -10.35 1.18
CA ILE A 114 2.38 -10.22 2.35
C ILE A 114 2.17 -11.58 2.98
N ASP A 115 2.35 -11.69 4.30
CA ASP A 115 2.11 -12.92 5.04
C ASP A 115 0.60 -13.22 5.15
N LYS A 116 0.12 -14.26 4.45
CA LYS A 116 -1.28 -14.74 4.48
C LYS A 116 -1.75 -15.18 5.86
N SER A 117 -0.84 -15.59 6.75
CA SER A 117 -1.20 -15.99 8.12
C SER A 117 -1.53 -14.77 8.99
N GLN A 118 -1.04 -13.60 8.57
CA GLN A 118 -1.26 -12.35 9.27
C GLN A 118 -2.30 -11.51 8.56
N PHE A 119 -2.29 -11.34 7.26
CA PHE A 119 -3.20 -10.38 6.62
C PHE A 119 -4.26 -11.08 5.80
N THR A 120 -5.48 -10.54 5.81
CA THR A 120 -6.51 -10.89 4.83
C THR A 120 -6.61 -9.75 3.82
N VAL A 121 -6.38 -10.07 2.55
CA VAL A 121 -6.39 -9.13 1.43
C VAL A 121 -7.46 -9.53 0.43
N GLU A 122 -8.35 -8.61 0.10
CA GLU A 122 -9.49 -8.84 -0.81
C GLU A 122 -9.62 -7.71 -1.83
N LEU A 123 -10.13 -8.02 -3.03
CA LEU A 123 -10.48 -6.99 -4.02
C LEU A 123 -11.82 -6.35 -3.66
N GLN A 124 -11.83 -5.02 -3.59
CA GLN A 124 -13.01 -4.22 -3.26
C GLN A 124 -13.18 -3.07 -4.24
N HIS A 125 -14.43 -2.68 -4.47
CA HIS A 125 -14.77 -1.43 -5.14
C HIS A 125 -14.71 -0.30 -4.12
N VAL A 126 -13.96 0.74 -4.44
CA VAL A 126 -13.83 1.95 -3.63
C VAL A 126 -14.38 3.10 -4.45
N GLU A 127 -15.38 3.79 -3.90
CA GLU A 127 -15.92 5.00 -4.49
C GLU A 127 -14.89 6.13 -4.32
N CYS A 128 -14.56 6.79 -5.43
CA CYS A 128 -13.65 7.93 -5.44
C CYS A 128 -14.42 9.25 -5.61
N ASP A 129 -13.81 10.37 -5.20
CA ASP A 129 -14.46 11.69 -5.13
C ASP A 129 -15.09 12.17 -6.46
N ALA A 130 -14.67 11.59 -7.59
CA ALA A 130 -15.23 11.87 -8.92
C ALA A 130 -16.44 10.99 -9.30
N GLY A 131 -16.99 10.21 -8.36
CA GLY A 131 -18.09 9.25 -8.61
C GLY A 131 -17.67 8.02 -9.43
N ALA A 132 -16.37 7.85 -9.66
CA ALA A 132 -15.82 6.66 -10.31
C ALA A 132 -15.58 5.55 -9.29
N ASN A 133 -15.98 4.33 -9.64
CA ASN A 133 -15.64 3.14 -8.86
C ASN A 133 -14.28 2.62 -9.30
N GLU A 134 -13.32 2.68 -8.39
CA GLU A 134 -12.01 2.07 -8.60
C GLU A 134 -11.92 0.72 -7.91
N VAL A 135 -11.10 -0.19 -8.43
CA VAL A 135 -10.86 -1.50 -7.82
C VAL A 135 -9.53 -1.49 -7.11
N TRP A 136 -9.55 -1.83 -5.82
CA TRP A 136 -8.39 -1.84 -4.94
C TRP A 136 -8.32 -3.16 -4.17
N TYR A 137 -7.11 -3.63 -3.88
CA TYR A 137 -6.89 -4.63 -2.84
C TYR A 137 -7.01 -3.95 -1.48
N CYS A 138 -7.89 -4.42 -0.62
CA CYS A 138 -8.10 -3.94 0.74
C CYS A 138 -7.44 -4.92 1.71
N VAL A 139 -6.56 -4.42 2.59
CA VAL A 139 -6.07 -5.19 3.73
C VAL A 139 -7.07 -5.00 4.86
N HIS A 140 -7.77 -6.07 5.22
CA HIS A 140 -8.88 -6.00 6.17
C HIS A 140 -8.44 -5.55 7.57
N PRO A 141 -9.17 -4.62 8.20
CA PRO A 141 -8.79 -4.05 9.50
C PRO A 141 -9.30 -4.86 10.71
N CYS A 142 -9.91 -6.04 10.52
CA CYS A 142 -10.72 -6.73 11.53
C CYS A 142 -9.99 -7.05 12.85
N ASP A 143 -8.68 -7.27 12.80
CA ASP A 143 -7.83 -7.62 13.94
C ASP A 143 -6.78 -6.53 14.25
N THR A 144 -7.02 -5.30 13.76
CA THR A 144 -6.12 -4.16 13.99
C THR A 144 -5.92 -3.86 15.47
N GLN A 145 -7.00 -3.86 16.25
CA GLN A 145 -6.94 -3.50 17.66
C GLN A 145 -6.07 -4.49 18.47
N ASP A 146 -6.15 -5.78 18.16
CA ASP A 146 -5.39 -6.83 18.84
C ASP A 146 -3.89 -6.76 18.49
N ARG A 147 -3.56 -6.27 17.30
CA ARG A 147 -2.17 -6.14 16.83
C ARG A 147 -1.47 -4.88 17.29
N ILE A 148 -2.13 -3.74 17.15
CA ILE A 148 -1.50 -2.43 17.39
C ILE A 148 -1.63 -2.04 18.87
N GLY A 149 -2.73 -2.45 19.52
CA GLY A 149 -3.07 -2.06 20.87
C GLY A 149 -3.33 -0.56 21.02
N MET A 150 -3.96 -0.19 22.14
CA MET A 150 -4.27 1.22 22.45
C MET A 150 -3.26 1.86 23.41
N LEU A 151 -2.26 1.12 23.87
CA LEU A 151 -1.15 1.66 24.65
C LEU A 151 -0.39 2.66 23.76
N HIS A 152 -0.11 3.88 24.23
CA HIS A 152 0.47 4.96 23.43
C HIS A 152 -0.41 5.41 22.24
N ARG A 153 -1.67 5.77 22.52
CA ARG A 153 -2.64 6.18 21.52
C ARG A 153 -2.12 7.27 20.59
N GLU A 154 -1.30 8.19 21.08
CA GLU A 154 -0.69 9.29 20.34
C GLU A 154 0.26 8.88 19.21
N GLN A 155 0.77 7.64 19.23
CA GLN A 155 1.64 7.05 18.21
C GLN A 155 0.94 5.96 17.39
N TYR A 156 -0.37 5.78 17.57
CA TYR A 156 -1.12 4.67 17.01
C TYR A 156 -0.92 4.52 15.50
N LEU A 157 -1.12 5.60 14.73
CA LEU A 157 -1.03 5.55 13.27
C LEU A 157 0.40 5.27 12.78
N SER A 158 1.42 5.78 13.49
CA SER A 158 2.82 5.49 13.15
C SER A 158 3.13 4.01 13.35
N ARG A 159 2.72 3.42 14.49
CA ARG A 159 2.85 1.97 14.72
C ARG A 159 2.04 1.15 13.71
N TRP A 160 0.83 1.60 13.41
CA TRP A 160 -0.03 0.97 12.42
C TRP A 160 0.65 0.92 11.05
N VAL A 161 1.24 2.03 10.59
CA VAL A 161 1.98 2.07 9.32
C VAL A 161 3.15 1.08 9.32
N SER A 162 3.92 1.02 10.40
CA SER A 162 5.04 0.06 10.51
C SER A 162 4.56 -1.40 10.36
N VAL A 163 3.42 -1.75 10.95
CA VAL A 163 2.88 -3.12 10.90
C VAL A 163 2.15 -3.42 9.59
N TYR A 164 1.23 -2.56 9.16
CA TYR A 164 0.33 -2.83 8.03
C TYR A 164 0.95 -2.53 6.67
N LEU A 165 1.89 -1.59 6.61
CA LEU A 165 2.48 -1.14 5.34
C LEU A 165 3.95 -1.52 5.24
N LEU A 166 4.77 -1.28 6.26
CA LEU A 166 6.22 -1.42 6.11
C LEU A 166 6.74 -2.85 6.37
N SER A 167 6.01 -3.67 7.13
CA SER A 167 6.45 -5.02 7.55
C SER A 167 6.77 -5.98 6.41
N TRP A 168 6.14 -5.80 5.24
CA TRP A 168 6.33 -6.63 4.05
C TRP A 168 7.08 -5.88 2.93
N LEU A 169 7.42 -4.61 3.11
CA LEU A 169 8.27 -3.89 2.16
C LEU A 169 9.74 -4.25 2.42
N PRO A 170 10.47 -4.72 1.39
CA PRO A 170 11.87 -5.06 1.56
C PRO A 170 12.71 -3.81 1.88
N PRO A 171 13.63 -3.87 2.85
CA PRO A 171 14.59 -2.81 3.12
C PRO A 171 15.52 -2.60 1.93
N ALA A 172 16.16 -1.43 1.86
CA ALA A 172 17.25 -1.21 0.92
C ALA A 172 18.33 -2.28 1.15
N HIS A 173 18.76 -2.95 0.07
CA HIS A 173 19.95 -3.80 0.15
C HIS A 173 21.13 -2.89 0.53
N ARG A 174 21.61 -3.00 1.77
CA ARG A 174 22.94 -2.50 2.12
C ARG A 174 23.92 -3.42 1.41
N SER A 175 24.36 -3.01 0.23
CA SER A 175 25.53 -3.56 -0.47
C SER A 175 26.76 -3.47 0.42
#